data_AF-A0A2P9F850-F1
#
_entry.id   AF-A0A2P9F850-F1
#
_cell.length_a   1.000
_cell.length_b   1.000
_cell.length_c   1.000
_cell.angle_alpha   90.00
_cell.angle_beta   90.00
_cell.angle_gamma   90.00
#
_symmetry.space_group_name_H-M   'P 1'
#
loop_
_entity.id
_entity.type
_entity.pdbx_description
1 polymer ?
#
loop_
_entity_poly.entity_id
_entity_poly.type
_entity_poly.pdbx_seq_one_letter_code
_entity_poly.pdbx_strand_id
1 'polypeptide(L)'
;MGWLAAGDAYEVALVEGRVVARATSGRSAGRQLKSLPKTLKDHPEVERLRRFAEWLERHGAACVAQVDTWMVSSLPVPTELVARVWPDEAWRSALRDLVVVGDGPDEVGFLRDATQAGELRVVDLDGETVRLCPRTVTFPHPVLLPDLEDLREFAAELGIVQRVEQLHRATWSKPDGLDEKARDVSEFAGGRFWRSALAARATSLGYRVSGSRATCRVRDGERTVEAAVWIGEPWDYEVHTGALSWLAPEGRRLRPAEVGPVAWSEGMRMAAALYAGREIEEGAGA
;
A
#
# COMPACT_ATOMS: atom_id res chain seq x y z
N MET A 1 -22.73 -3.93 -15.28
CA MET A 1 -23.02 -2.49 -15.49
C MET A 1 -23.91 -2.33 -16.71
N GLY A 2 -24.90 -1.44 -16.65
CA GLY A 2 -25.88 -1.23 -17.71
C GLY A 2 -25.46 -0.20 -18.75
N TRP A 3 -26.06 -0.30 -19.94
CA TRP A 3 -25.96 0.72 -20.99
C TRP A 3 -26.99 1.83 -20.73
N LEU A 4 -26.58 3.08 -20.87
CA LEU A 4 -27.41 4.27 -20.66
C LEU A 4 -27.66 4.96 -22.00
N ALA A 5 -28.89 5.39 -22.27
CA ALA A 5 -29.22 6.15 -23.47
C ALA A 5 -28.45 7.49 -23.50
N ALA A 6 -27.84 7.81 -24.64
CA ALA A 6 -27.16 9.06 -24.89
C ALA A 6 -27.62 9.64 -26.23
N GLY A 7 -28.77 10.31 -26.19
CA GLY A 7 -29.54 10.70 -27.38
C GLY A 7 -30.21 9.52 -28.06
N ASP A 8 -30.66 9.72 -29.31
CA ASP A 8 -31.51 8.75 -30.02
C ASP A 8 -30.72 7.61 -30.70
N ALA A 9 -29.44 7.85 -30.99
CA ALA A 9 -28.63 6.96 -31.83
C ALA A 9 -27.59 6.12 -31.05
N TYR A 10 -27.39 6.40 -29.76
CA TYR A 10 -26.31 5.81 -28.99
C TYR A 10 -26.70 5.45 -27.57
N GLU A 11 -26.05 4.41 -27.07
CA GLU A 11 -25.95 4.14 -25.65
C GLU A 11 -24.50 4.20 -25.21
N VAL A 12 -24.27 4.60 -23.98
CA VAL A 12 -22.95 4.69 -23.34
C VAL A 12 -22.89 3.83 -22.09
N ALA A 13 -21.71 3.30 -21.78
CA ALA A 13 -21.46 2.53 -20.58
C ALA A 13 -20.03 2.79 -20.09
N LEU A 14 -19.77 2.50 -18.82
CA LEU A 14 -18.42 2.45 -18.28
C LEU A 14 -17.93 1.00 -18.33
N VAL A 15 -16.86 0.77 -19.08
CA VAL A 15 -16.22 -0.55 -19.27
C VAL A 15 -14.74 -0.37 -18.97
N GLU A 16 -14.22 -1.12 -18.00
CA GLU A 16 -12.79 -1.07 -17.61
C GLU A 16 -12.30 0.37 -17.33
N GLY A 17 -13.11 1.16 -16.63
CA GLY A 17 -12.77 2.55 -16.29
C GLY A 17 -12.88 3.54 -17.44
N ARG A 18 -13.35 3.11 -18.63
CA ARG A 18 -13.50 3.98 -19.81
C ARG A 18 -14.94 4.09 -20.28
N VAL A 19 -15.35 5.29 -20.65
CA VAL A 19 -16.66 5.51 -21.26
C VAL A 19 -16.63 5.04 -22.71
N VAL A 20 -17.45 4.05 -23.01
CA VAL A 20 -17.59 3.46 -24.34
C VAL A 20 -19.00 3.71 -24.86
N ALA A 21 -19.15 3.71 -26.19
CA ALA A 21 -20.45 3.87 -26.83
C ALA A 21 -20.76 2.69 -27.75
N ARG A 22 -22.04 2.42 -27.95
CA ARG A 22 -22.55 1.54 -29.01
C ARG A 22 -23.71 2.22 -29.72
N ALA A 23 -23.92 1.89 -30.99
CA ALA A 23 -25.06 2.37 -31.75
C ALA A 23 -26.34 1.62 -31.33
N THR A 24 -27.47 2.31 -31.27
CA THR A 24 -28.80 1.71 -30.99
C THR A 24 -29.51 1.23 -32.25
N SER A 25 -29.11 1.72 -33.42
CA SER A 25 -29.74 1.44 -34.70
C SER A 25 -28.72 1.22 -35.83
N GLY A 26 -29.19 0.67 -36.95
CA GLY A 26 -28.38 0.40 -38.15
C GLY A 26 -27.57 -0.90 -38.07
N ARG A 27 -26.66 -1.09 -39.04
CA ARG A 27 -25.91 -2.34 -39.26
C ARG A 27 -24.95 -2.71 -38.14
N SER A 28 -24.62 -1.75 -37.27
CA SER A 28 -23.73 -1.90 -36.12
C SER A 28 -24.47 -1.79 -34.78
N ALA A 29 -25.80 -1.90 -34.78
CA ALA A 29 -26.60 -1.84 -33.57
C ALA A 29 -26.11 -2.87 -32.52
N GLY A 30 -25.98 -2.43 -31.28
CA GLY A 30 -25.52 -3.26 -30.16
C GLY A 30 -24.01 -3.50 -30.08
N ARG A 31 -23.24 -3.20 -31.13
CA ARG A 31 -21.78 -3.39 -31.14
C ARG A 31 -21.05 -2.18 -30.53
N GLN A 32 -20.16 -2.44 -29.59
CA GLN A 32 -19.28 -1.42 -29.02
C GLN A 32 -18.39 -0.79 -30.11
N LEU A 33 -18.37 0.53 -30.13
CA LEU A 33 -17.55 1.33 -31.03
C LEU A 33 -16.10 1.41 -30.52
N LYS A 34 -15.14 1.54 -31.45
CA LYS A 34 -13.72 1.67 -31.12
C LYS A 34 -13.38 2.99 -30.42
N SER A 35 -14.17 4.03 -30.64
CA SER A 35 -13.94 5.37 -30.10
C SER A 35 -15.28 6.04 -29.80
N LEU A 36 -15.29 6.91 -28.79
CA LEU A 36 -16.45 7.72 -28.46
C LEU A 36 -16.73 8.72 -29.62
N PRO A 37 -17.95 8.73 -30.19
CA PRO A 37 -18.34 9.73 -31.18
C PRO A 37 -18.14 11.16 -30.67
N LYS A 38 -17.70 12.08 -31.55
CA LYS A 38 -17.45 13.48 -31.17
C LYS A 38 -18.71 14.17 -30.63
N THR A 39 -19.88 13.83 -31.16
CA THR A 39 -21.19 14.35 -30.74
C THR A 39 -21.56 13.98 -29.30
N LEU A 40 -20.96 12.93 -28.74
CA LEU A 40 -21.23 12.49 -27.37
C LEU A 40 -20.22 13.04 -26.36
N LYS A 41 -19.16 13.73 -26.79
CA LYS A 41 -18.06 14.13 -25.90
C LYS A 41 -18.52 14.97 -24.72
N ASP A 42 -19.46 15.87 -24.95
CA ASP A 42 -19.99 16.81 -23.96
C ASP A 42 -21.41 16.41 -23.51
N HIS A 43 -21.83 15.17 -23.82
CA HIS A 43 -23.15 14.68 -23.44
C HIS A 43 -23.21 14.47 -21.91
N PRO A 44 -24.29 14.89 -21.22
CA PRO A 44 -24.40 14.79 -19.76
C PRO A 44 -24.12 13.39 -19.19
N GLU A 45 -24.62 12.33 -19.84
CA GLU A 45 -24.36 10.95 -19.40
C GLU A 45 -22.89 10.52 -19.56
N VAL A 46 -22.19 11.03 -20.58
CA VAL A 46 -20.74 10.77 -20.73
C VAL A 46 -19.96 11.44 -19.62
N GLU A 47 -20.27 12.71 -19.32
CA GLU A 47 -19.66 13.45 -18.22
C GLU A 47 -19.92 12.79 -16.87
N ARG A 48 -21.15 12.31 -16.64
CA ARG A 48 -21.51 11.56 -15.43
C ARG A 48 -20.69 10.28 -15.28
N LEU A 49 -20.55 9.49 -16.35
CA LEU A 49 -19.75 8.27 -16.32
C LEU A 49 -18.25 8.54 -16.15
N ARG A 50 -17.72 9.64 -16.70
CA ARG A 50 -16.32 10.06 -16.48
C ARG A 50 -16.06 10.39 -15.01
N ARG A 51 -16.90 11.24 -14.41
CA ARG A 51 -16.79 11.58 -12.98
C ARG A 51 -16.94 10.35 -12.09
N PHE A 52 -17.81 9.42 -12.47
CA PHE A 52 -17.96 8.16 -11.76
C PHE A 52 -16.71 7.28 -11.87
N ALA A 53 -16.08 7.22 -13.05
CA ALA A 53 -14.81 6.51 -13.24
C ALA A 53 -13.69 7.10 -12.37
N GLU A 54 -13.55 8.42 -12.34
CA GLU A 54 -12.59 9.13 -11.47
C GLU A 54 -12.86 8.88 -9.98
N TRP A 55 -14.14 8.79 -9.60
CA TRP A 55 -14.50 8.44 -8.24
C TRP A 55 -14.13 6.99 -7.90
N LEU A 56 -14.41 6.03 -8.80
CA LEU A 56 -14.04 4.62 -8.62
C LEU A 56 -12.52 4.44 -8.49
N GLU A 57 -11.73 5.16 -9.29
CA GLU A 57 -10.28 5.14 -9.22
C GLU A 57 -9.79 5.64 -7.85
N ARG A 58 -10.30 6.79 -7.39
CA ARG A 58 -9.97 7.33 -6.06
C ARG A 58 -10.42 6.41 -4.92
N HIS A 59 -11.59 5.78 -5.06
CA HIS A 59 -12.10 4.81 -4.10
C HIS A 59 -11.20 3.58 -4.03
N GLY A 60 -10.80 3.03 -5.18
CA GLY A 60 -9.84 1.93 -5.25
C GLY A 60 -8.50 2.25 -4.60
N ALA A 61 -7.94 3.43 -4.88
CA ALA A 61 -6.71 3.90 -4.25
C ALA A 61 -6.86 4.06 -2.72
N ALA A 62 -8.00 4.60 -2.25
CA ALA A 62 -8.28 4.75 -0.83
C ALA A 62 -8.43 3.40 -0.12
N CYS A 63 -9.06 2.40 -0.75
CA CYS A 63 -9.17 1.05 -0.20
C CYS A 63 -7.79 0.41 -0.03
N VAL A 64 -6.95 0.47 -1.06
CA VAL A 64 -5.57 -0.04 -0.99
C VAL A 64 -4.77 0.64 0.12
N ALA A 65 -4.83 1.97 0.23
CA ALA A 65 -4.14 2.71 1.28
C ALA A 65 -4.63 2.34 2.69
N GLN A 66 -5.92 2.08 2.85
CA GLN A 66 -6.48 1.67 4.14
C GLN A 66 -6.06 0.26 4.53
N VAL A 67 -6.00 -0.68 3.58
CA VAL A 67 -5.53 -2.05 3.82
C VAL A 67 -4.00 -2.07 4.06
N ASP A 68 -3.23 -1.27 3.31
CA ASP A 68 -1.79 -1.07 3.58
C ASP A 68 -1.57 -0.55 5.01
N THR A 69 -2.41 0.38 5.49
CA THR A 69 -2.35 0.85 6.88
C THR A 69 -2.63 -0.27 7.89
N TRP A 70 -3.60 -1.14 7.62
CA TRP A 70 -3.87 -2.32 8.46
C TRP A 70 -2.67 -3.27 8.49
N MET A 71 -2.07 -3.52 7.32
CA MET A 71 -0.91 -4.37 7.14
C MET A 71 0.33 -3.84 7.87
N VAL A 72 0.70 -2.59 7.59
CA VAL A 72 1.87 -1.94 8.19
C VAL A 72 1.75 -1.86 9.71
N SER A 73 0.54 -1.62 10.22
CA SER A 73 0.30 -1.52 11.66
C SER A 73 0.04 -2.86 12.34
N SER A 74 -0.14 -3.94 11.57
CA SER A 74 -0.59 -5.27 12.02
C SER A 74 -1.76 -5.19 13.00
N LEU A 75 -2.70 -4.29 12.73
CA LEU A 75 -3.83 -4.05 13.62
C LEU A 75 -4.83 -5.20 13.54
N PRO A 76 -5.40 -5.65 14.67
CA PRO A 76 -6.56 -6.52 14.66
C PRO A 76 -7.71 -5.82 13.92
N VAL A 77 -8.16 -6.44 12.82
CA VAL A 77 -9.29 -6.02 12.02
C VAL A 77 -10.47 -6.93 12.35
N PRO A 78 -11.63 -6.38 12.76
CA PRO A 78 -12.82 -7.18 12.99
C PRO A 78 -13.20 -7.97 11.75
N THR A 79 -13.43 -9.28 11.89
CA THR A 79 -13.78 -10.12 10.75
C THR A 79 -15.11 -9.72 10.12
N GLU A 80 -16.04 -9.20 10.94
CA GLU A 80 -17.28 -8.58 10.47
C GLU A 80 -17.05 -7.36 9.57
N LEU A 81 -15.97 -6.59 9.80
CA LEU A 81 -15.62 -5.47 8.93
C LEU A 81 -15.16 -5.98 7.57
N VAL A 82 -14.28 -7.00 7.55
CA VAL A 82 -13.82 -7.66 6.32
C VAL A 82 -15.02 -8.18 5.52
N ALA A 83 -15.93 -8.91 6.18
CA ALA A 83 -17.17 -9.41 5.57
C ALA A 83 -18.08 -8.31 5.03
N ARG A 84 -18.19 -7.17 5.73
CA ARG A 84 -19.02 -6.03 5.31
C ARG A 84 -18.48 -5.34 4.07
N VAL A 85 -17.16 -5.23 3.93
CA VAL A 85 -16.54 -4.56 2.79
C VAL A 85 -16.31 -5.50 1.60
N TRP A 86 -16.28 -6.81 1.82
CA TRP A 86 -16.03 -7.82 0.78
C TRP A 86 -16.92 -7.76 -0.47
N PRO A 87 -18.22 -7.39 -0.40
CA PRO A 87 -19.04 -7.24 -1.59
C PRO A 87 -18.60 -6.10 -2.51
N ASP A 88 -17.89 -5.10 -1.99
CA ASP A 88 -17.32 -4.02 -2.78
C ASP A 88 -16.06 -4.52 -3.52
N GLU A 89 -16.07 -4.42 -4.84
CA GLU A 89 -14.99 -4.93 -5.69
C GLU A 89 -13.64 -4.24 -5.42
N ALA A 90 -13.64 -2.96 -5.04
CA ALA A 90 -12.43 -2.22 -4.73
C ALA A 90 -11.78 -2.73 -3.44
N TRP A 91 -12.60 -2.95 -2.41
CA TRP A 91 -12.15 -3.55 -1.15
C TRP A 91 -11.70 -4.99 -1.32
N ARG A 92 -12.50 -5.80 -2.01
CA ARG A 92 -12.15 -7.19 -2.29
C ARG A 92 -10.83 -7.29 -3.06
N SER A 93 -10.61 -6.44 -4.06
CA SER A 93 -9.36 -6.39 -4.81
C SER A 93 -8.16 -6.02 -3.93
N ALA A 94 -8.34 -5.12 -2.96
CA ALA A 94 -7.28 -4.74 -2.02
C ALA A 94 -6.95 -5.84 -0.98
N LEU A 95 -7.96 -6.61 -0.55
CA LEU A 95 -7.86 -7.60 0.52
C LEU A 95 -7.51 -9.01 0.03
N ARG A 96 -8.00 -9.36 -1.15
CA ARG A 96 -7.83 -10.69 -1.73
C ARG A 96 -6.35 -11.02 -1.91
N ASP A 97 -6.03 -12.25 -1.58
CA ASP A 97 -4.70 -12.84 -1.62
C ASP A 97 -3.68 -12.19 -0.66
N LEU A 98 -4.12 -11.38 0.30
CA LEU A 98 -3.28 -11.05 1.45
C LEU A 98 -3.20 -12.22 2.40
N VAL A 99 -2.02 -12.42 2.99
CA VAL A 99 -1.83 -13.33 4.11
C VAL A 99 -2.54 -12.73 5.32
N VAL A 100 -3.44 -13.51 5.90
CA VAL A 100 -4.15 -13.19 7.13
C VAL A 100 -3.77 -14.19 8.21
N VAL A 101 -3.76 -13.71 9.46
CA VAL A 101 -3.53 -14.55 10.64
C VAL A 101 -4.71 -14.40 11.59
N GLY A 102 -5.26 -15.53 12.02
CA GLY A 102 -6.34 -15.65 13.01
C GLY A 102 -5.86 -15.60 14.46
N ASP A 103 -6.59 -16.27 15.35
CA ASP A 103 -6.29 -16.29 16.80
C ASP A 103 -5.21 -17.34 17.14
N GLY A 104 -5.08 -18.37 16.31
CA GLY A 104 -4.10 -19.45 16.45
C GLY A 104 -2.83 -19.26 15.59
N PRO A 105 -1.68 -19.82 15.99
CA PRO A 105 -0.45 -19.75 15.21
C PRO A 105 -0.55 -20.48 13.86
N ASP A 106 -1.39 -21.51 13.78
CA ASP A 106 -1.63 -22.30 12.56
C ASP A 106 -2.78 -21.72 11.71
N GLU A 107 -3.44 -20.65 12.17
CA GLU A 107 -4.54 -20.00 11.45
C GLU A 107 -3.99 -18.95 10.46
N VAL A 108 -3.10 -19.36 9.57
CA VAL A 108 -2.45 -18.50 8.57
C VAL A 108 -2.81 -18.93 7.15
N GLY A 109 -3.08 -17.98 6.26
CA GLY A 109 -3.27 -18.28 4.85
C GLY A 109 -3.66 -17.09 3.99
N PHE A 110 -3.72 -17.31 2.68
CA PHE A 110 -4.10 -16.31 1.68
C PHE A 110 -5.61 -16.14 1.66
N LEU A 111 -6.10 -14.93 1.96
CA LEU A 111 -7.53 -14.62 1.98
C LEU A 111 -8.16 -14.76 0.58
N ARG A 112 -9.12 -15.68 0.44
CA ARG A 112 -9.83 -15.94 -0.83
C ARG A 112 -11.28 -15.50 -0.82
N ASP A 113 -11.95 -15.54 0.33
CA ASP A 113 -13.37 -15.18 0.45
C ASP A 113 -13.71 -14.69 1.86
N ALA A 114 -14.78 -13.90 1.97
CA ALA A 114 -15.40 -13.55 3.23
C ALA A 114 -16.93 -13.61 3.10
N THR A 115 -17.57 -14.41 3.94
CA THR A 115 -19.02 -14.57 3.94
C THR A 115 -19.70 -13.45 4.72
N GLN A 116 -20.99 -13.21 4.46
CA GLN A 116 -21.78 -12.22 5.23
C GLN A 116 -21.84 -12.52 6.73
N ALA A 117 -21.63 -13.78 7.13
CA ALA A 117 -21.62 -14.20 8.53
C ALA A 117 -20.27 -13.94 9.24
N GLY A 118 -19.25 -13.44 8.52
CA GLY A 118 -17.92 -13.22 9.09
C GLY A 118 -17.00 -14.45 9.06
N GLU A 119 -17.38 -15.53 8.37
CA GLU A 119 -16.42 -16.63 8.08
C GLU A 119 -15.49 -16.17 6.94
N LEU A 120 -14.18 -16.26 7.16
CA LEU A 120 -13.17 -16.08 6.12
C LEU A 120 -12.76 -17.43 5.55
N ARG A 121 -12.49 -17.46 4.25
CA ARG A 121 -11.88 -18.61 3.57
C ARG A 121 -10.46 -18.24 3.18
N VAL A 122 -9.52 -19.04 3.63
CA VAL A 122 -8.10 -18.88 3.33
C VAL A 122 -7.58 -20.11 2.62
N VAL A 123 -6.48 -19.96 1.89
CA VAL A 123 -5.68 -21.08 1.40
C VAL A 123 -4.36 -21.07 2.15
N ASP A 124 -4.06 -22.14 2.88
CA ASP A 124 -2.80 -22.29 3.62
C ASP A 124 -1.65 -22.72 2.69
N LEU A 125 -0.46 -22.91 3.27
CA LEU A 125 0.74 -23.34 2.53
C LEU A 125 0.66 -24.80 2.04
N ASP A 126 -0.21 -25.62 2.63
CA ASP A 126 -0.48 -26.98 2.15
C ASP A 126 -1.43 -26.98 0.94
N GLY A 127 -1.98 -25.83 0.57
CA GLY A 127 -2.95 -25.66 -0.51
C GLY A 127 -4.37 -26.05 -0.12
N GLU A 128 -4.63 -26.29 1.17
CA GLU A 128 -5.96 -26.59 1.67
C GLU A 128 -6.79 -25.31 1.85
N THR A 129 -8.09 -25.41 1.59
CA THR A 129 -9.01 -24.30 1.87
C THR A 129 -9.52 -24.42 3.29
N VAL A 130 -9.03 -23.54 4.17
CA VAL A 130 -9.38 -23.49 5.59
C VAL A 130 -10.41 -22.38 5.85
N ARG A 131 -11.26 -22.61 6.85
CA ARG A 131 -12.24 -21.62 7.31
C ARG A 131 -11.79 -21.02 8.63
N LEU A 132 -11.72 -19.70 8.68
CA LEU A 132 -11.39 -18.95 9.89
C LEU A 132 -12.63 -18.20 10.37
N CYS A 133 -12.99 -18.38 11.65
CA CYS A 133 -14.07 -17.65 12.32
C CYS A 133 -13.61 -16.88 13.59
N PRO A 134 -12.40 -16.27 13.63
CA PRO A 134 -12.00 -15.48 14.78
C PRO A 134 -12.79 -14.17 14.82
N ARG A 135 -12.85 -13.52 15.99
CA ARG A 135 -13.49 -12.20 16.12
C ARG A 135 -12.75 -11.11 15.34
N THR A 136 -11.43 -11.25 15.28
CA THR A 136 -10.53 -10.35 14.56
C THR A 136 -9.48 -11.16 13.83
N VAL A 137 -9.00 -10.65 12.70
CA VAL A 137 -7.79 -11.13 12.03
C VAL A 137 -6.77 -10.04 11.95
N THR A 138 -5.50 -10.39 11.79
CA THR A 138 -4.46 -9.43 11.43
C THR A 138 -4.04 -9.63 9.97
N PHE A 139 -3.67 -8.53 9.33
CA PHE A 139 -2.86 -8.53 8.13
C PHE A 139 -1.44 -8.25 8.62
N PRO A 140 -0.59 -9.25 8.87
CA PRO A 140 0.71 -9.01 9.46
C PRO A 140 1.63 -8.26 8.49
N HIS A 141 2.43 -7.36 9.05
CA HIS A 141 3.57 -6.78 8.36
C HIS A 141 4.54 -7.92 7.98
N PRO A 142 5.16 -7.92 6.80
CA PRO A 142 6.00 -9.03 6.34
C PRO A 142 7.15 -9.41 7.28
N VAL A 143 7.70 -8.46 8.04
CA VAL A 143 8.74 -8.76 9.06
C VAL A 143 8.24 -9.63 10.22
N LEU A 144 6.92 -9.72 10.40
CA LEU A 144 6.28 -10.54 11.42
C LEU A 144 5.77 -11.88 10.85
N LEU A 145 5.81 -12.07 9.53
CA LEU A 145 5.40 -13.31 8.92
C LEU A 145 6.49 -14.36 9.13
N PRO A 146 6.22 -15.46 9.87
CA PRO A 146 7.07 -16.65 9.76
C PRO A 146 7.00 -17.15 8.32
N ASP A 147 8.07 -17.80 7.87
CA ASP A 147 8.10 -18.48 6.57
C ASP A 147 7.71 -17.57 5.39
N LEU A 148 8.09 -16.29 5.47
CA LEU A 148 7.82 -15.29 4.42
C LEU A 148 8.32 -15.73 3.05
N GLU A 149 9.43 -16.47 3.00
CA GLU A 149 9.98 -16.98 1.75
C GLU A 149 9.12 -18.11 1.17
N ASP A 150 8.67 -19.05 2.00
CA ASP A 150 7.76 -20.12 1.59
C ASP A 150 6.41 -19.53 1.13
N LEU A 151 5.90 -18.51 1.81
CA LEU A 151 4.71 -17.75 1.38
C LEU A 151 4.91 -17.07 0.01
N ARG A 152 6.12 -16.56 -0.29
CA ARG A 152 6.42 -15.96 -1.60
C ARG A 152 6.49 -17.01 -2.70
N GLU A 153 7.16 -18.13 -2.43
CA GLU A 153 7.26 -19.25 -3.36
C GLU A 153 5.86 -19.78 -3.72
N PHE A 154 5.06 -20.07 -2.70
CA PHE A 154 3.69 -20.53 -2.89
C PHE A 154 2.79 -19.51 -3.60
N ALA A 155 2.94 -18.21 -3.31
CA ALA A 155 2.23 -17.16 -4.01
C ALA A 155 2.58 -17.11 -5.50
N ALA A 156 3.86 -17.32 -5.84
CA ALA A 156 4.30 -17.38 -7.24
C ALA A 156 3.71 -18.61 -7.96
N GLU A 157 3.67 -19.77 -7.31
CA GLU A 157 3.07 -20.99 -7.86
C GLU A 157 1.57 -20.85 -8.13
N LEU A 158 0.83 -20.20 -7.22
CA LEU A 158 -0.61 -19.96 -7.38
C LEU A 158 -0.94 -18.75 -8.28
N GLY A 159 0.06 -18.02 -8.79
CA GLY A 159 -0.14 -16.80 -9.56
C GLY A 159 -0.85 -15.70 -8.78
N ILE A 160 -0.64 -15.65 -7.45
CA ILE A 160 -1.21 -14.63 -6.57
C ILE A 160 -0.63 -13.25 -6.93
N VAL A 161 -1.50 -12.25 -7.02
CA VAL A 161 -1.10 -10.85 -7.23
C VAL A 161 -1.78 -9.99 -6.17
N GLN A 162 -0.97 -9.42 -5.28
CA GLN A 162 -1.46 -8.54 -4.22
C GLN A 162 -1.49 -7.08 -4.68
N ARG A 163 -2.57 -6.37 -4.34
CA ARG A 163 -2.69 -4.92 -4.56
C ARG A 163 -1.96 -4.08 -3.50
N VAL A 164 -1.76 -4.65 -2.32
CA VAL A 164 -0.93 -4.12 -1.24
C VAL A 164 0.39 -4.87 -1.26
N GLU A 165 1.51 -4.18 -1.15
CA GLU A 165 2.84 -4.80 -1.07
C GLU A 165 3.02 -5.49 0.30
N GLN A 166 2.42 -6.66 0.52
CA GLN A 166 2.68 -7.43 1.74
C GLN A 166 3.90 -8.33 1.53
N LEU A 167 3.83 -9.33 0.64
CA LEU A 167 4.91 -10.31 0.47
C LEU A 167 6.21 -9.68 -0.03
N HIS A 168 6.13 -8.75 -0.97
CA HIS A 168 7.30 -8.15 -1.63
C HIS A 168 7.68 -6.78 -1.08
N ARG A 169 7.05 -6.32 0.01
CA ARG A 169 7.53 -5.12 0.69
C ARG A 169 8.93 -5.37 1.20
N ALA A 170 9.85 -4.45 0.88
CA ALA A 170 11.21 -4.48 1.39
C ALA A 170 11.20 -4.44 2.92
N THR A 171 11.86 -5.41 3.53
CA THR A 171 11.98 -5.55 4.98
C THR A 171 13.43 -5.47 5.43
N TRP A 172 13.63 -4.96 6.64
CA TRP A 172 14.91 -5.01 7.33
C TRP A 172 14.72 -5.72 8.67
N SER A 173 15.44 -6.83 8.85
CA SER A 173 15.50 -7.50 10.15
C SER A 173 16.26 -6.61 11.14
N LYS A 174 15.73 -6.47 12.36
CA LYS A 174 16.45 -5.79 13.43
C LYS A 174 17.64 -6.65 13.86
N PRO A 175 18.88 -6.15 13.83
CA PRO A 175 20.04 -6.90 14.30
C PRO A 175 19.95 -7.20 15.80
N ASP A 176 20.44 -8.37 16.19
CA ASP A 176 20.70 -8.68 17.59
C ASP A 176 21.93 -7.94 18.10
N GLY A 177 22.00 -7.69 19.41
CA GLY A 177 23.20 -7.13 20.04
C GLY A 177 23.51 -5.68 19.66
N LEU A 178 22.51 -4.88 19.28
CA LEU A 178 22.68 -3.45 19.05
C LEU A 178 23.32 -2.76 20.27
N ASP A 179 24.28 -1.87 20.02
CA ASP A 179 24.92 -1.08 21.07
C ASP A 179 23.87 -0.29 21.87
N GLU A 180 23.83 -0.50 23.18
CA GLU A 180 22.91 0.16 24.11
C GLU A 180 23.07 1.69 24.14
N LYS A 181 24.23 2.19 23.70
CA LYS A 181 24.53 3.62 23.60
C LYS A 181 24.15 4.23 22.26
N ALA A 182 23.87 3.42 21.24
CA ALA A 182 23.46 3.91 19.92
C ALA A 182 22.20 4.78 20.02
N ARG A 183 22.12 5.82 19.18
CA ARG A 183 21.01 6.79 19.17
C ARG A 183 20.35 6.93 17.81
N ASP A 184 20.93 6.32 16.79
CA ASP A 184 20.57 6.45 15.39
C ASP A 184 21.28 5.37 14.57
N VAL A 185 20.85 5.22 13.32
CA VAL A 185 21.42 4.31 12.32
C VAL A 185 21.86 5.14 11.12
N SER A 186 23.13 5.05 10.75
CA SER A 186 23.76 5.87 9.71
C SER A 186 23.89 5.18 8.35
N GLU A 187 23.41 3.94 8.21
CA GLU A 187 23.55 3.11 6.99
C GLU A 187 23.13 3.84 5.71
N PHE A 188 22.09 4.67 5.77
CA PHE A 188 21.56 5.45 4.64
C PHE A 188 21.75 6.96 4.78
N ALA A 189 22.78 7.38 5.52
CA ALA A 189 23.16 8.79 5.65
C ALA A 189 24.13 9.24 4.53
N GLY A 190 24.28 10.55 4.36
CA GLY A 190 25.28 11.17 3.48
C GLY A 190 24.87 11.33 2.02
N GLY A 191 23.66 10.93 1.61
CA GLY A 191 23.22 11.07 0.22
C GLY A 191 22.98 12.54 -0.14
N ARG A 192 23.66 13.05 -1.18
CA ARG A 192 23.62 14.45 -1.59
C ARG A 192 22.38 14.78 -2.44
N PHE A 193 21.74 15.92 -2.16
CA PHE A 193 20.53 16.39 -2.85
C PHE A 193 20.41 17.91 -2.86
N TRP A 194 19.67 18.44 -3.83
CA TRP A 194 18.89 19.66 -3.63
C TRP A 194 17.79 19.44 -2.58
N ARG A 195 17.70 20.33 -1.58
CA ARG A 195 16.73 20.19 -0.46
C ARG A 195 15.29 20.06 -0.93
N SER A 196 14.90 20.83 -1.94
CA SER A 196 13.56 20.80 -2.53
C SER A 196 13.24 19.44 -3.15
N ALA A 197 14.21 18.83 -3.84
CA ALA A 197 14.06 17.51 -4.46
C ALA A 197 13.92 16.41 -3.39
N LEU A 198 14.70 16.46 -2.31
CA LEU A 198 14.61 15.49 -1.22
C LEU A 198 13.25 15.54 -0.51
N ALA A 199 12.73 16.74 -0.24
CA ALA A 199 11.40 16.90 0.38
C ALA A 199 10.24 16.52 -0.56
N ALA A 200 10.36 16.85 -1.85
CA ALA A 200 9.40 16.40 -2.86
C ALA A 200 9.37 14.87 -2.95
N ARG A 201 10.56 14.22 -2.94
CA ARG A 201 10.70 12.78 -2.91
C ARG A 201 10.08 12.16 -1.65
N ALA A 202 10.35 12.72 -0.47
CA ALA A 202 9.74 12.24 0.77
C ALA A 202 8.20 12.25 0.67
N THR A 203 7.64 13.35 0.17
CA THR A 203 6.19 13.50 0.00
C THR A 203 5.62 12.56 -1.05
N SER A 204 6.30 12.36 -2.19
CA SER A 204 5.84 11.46 -3.26
C SER A 204 5.89 9.98 -2.83
N LEU A 205 6.73 9.64 -1.86
CA LEU A 205 6.80 8.31 -1.23
C LEU A 205 5.80 8.15 -0.07
N GLY A 206 5.00 9.18 0.24
CA GLY A 206 3.98 9.13 1.30
C GLY A 206 4.50 9.47 2.70
N TYR A 207 5.75 9.93 2.84
CA TYR A 207 6.30 10.37 4.12
C TYR A 207 5.91 11.81 4.44
N ARG A 208 5.78 12.11 5.73
CA ARG A 208 5.49 13.47 6.18
C ARG A 208 6.78 14.27 6.20
N VAL A 209 6.75 15.51 5.70
CA VAL A 209 7.83 16.48 5.90
C VAL A 209 7.41 17.48 6.96
N SER A 210 8.20 17.61 8.02
CA SER A 210 7.98 18.58 9.09
C SER A 210 9.30 19.28 9.42
N GLY A 211 9.41 20.56 9.07
CA GLY A 211 10.63 21.35 9.23
C GLY A 211 11.82 20.70 8.52
N SER A 212 12.81 20.28 9.31
CA SER A 212 14.06 19.68 8.86
C SER A 212 14.06 18.15 8.82
N ARG A 213 12.90 17.50 8.94
CA ARG A 213 12.79 16.04 8.98
C ARG A 213 11.74 15.51 8.01
N ALA A 214 12.05 14.35 7.43
CA ALA A 214 11.06 13.43 6.88
C ALA A 214 10.72 12.39 7.97
N THR A 215 9.43 12.13 8.18
CA THR A 215 8.95 11.21 9.21
C THR A 215 7.96 10.18 8.69
N CYS A 216 8.00 9.00 9.31
CA CYS A 216 7.06 7.90 9.10
C CYS A 216 6.57 7.43 10.47
N ARG A 217 5.26 7.56 10.71
CA ARG A 217 4.62 7.12 11.94
C ARG A 217 4.16 5.68 11.76
N VAL A 218 4.66 4.79 12.62
CA VAL A 218 4.45 3.34 12.53
C VAL A 218 3.91 2.85 13.86
N ARG A 219 2.95 1.93 13.80
CA ARG A 219 2.52 1.19 14.98
C ARG A 219 3.31 -0.11 15.06
N ASP A 220 3.86 -0.39 16.24
CA ASP A 220 4.64 -1.58 16.52
C ASP A 220 4.10 -2.24 17.79
N GLY A 221 3.29 -3.27 17.59
CA GLY A 221 2.43 -3.83 18.63
C GLY A 221 1.48 -2.78 19.23
N GLU A 222 1.60 -2.54 20.53
CA GLU A 222 0.79 -1.52 21.22
C GLU A 222 1.38 -0.11 21.15
N ARG A 223 2.64 0.02 20.72
CA ARG A 223 3.37 1.29 20.71
C ARG A 223 3.22 1.98 19.38
N THR A 224 3.25 3.31 19.41
CA THR A 224 3.45 4.11 18.20
C THR A 224 4.83 4.73 18.24
N VAL A 225 5.56 4.61 17.14
CA VAL A 225 6.92 5.13 17.00
C VAL A 225 6.97 5.98 15.73
N GLU A 226 7.67 7.10 15.77
CA GLU A 226 7.93 7.92 14.59
C GLU A 226 9.39 7.75 14.17
N ALA A 227 9.61 7.10 13.03
CA ALA A 227 10.91 7.10 12.38
C ALA A 227 11.16 8.48 11.75
N ALA A 228 12.38 8.98 11.83
CA ALA A 228 12.75 10.32 11.38
C ALA A 228 14.15 10.36 10.77
N VAL A 229 14.25 10.95 9.58
CA VAL A 229 15.50 11.24 8.87
C VAL A 229 15.62 12.75 8.71
N TRP A 230 16.80 13.31 9.02
CA TRP A 230 17.07 14.73 8.75
C TRP A 230 17.26 14.97 7.26
N ILE A 231 16.66 16.04 6.75
CA ILE A 231 16.63 16.36 5.31
C ILE A 231 17.05 17.81 5.01
N GLY A 232 17.76 18.47 5.92
CA GLY A 232 18.11 19.88 5.80
C GLY A 232 17.09 20.85 6.38
N GLU A 233 17.55 22.05 6.72
CA GLU A 233 16.66 23.16 7.06
C GLU A 233 15.87 23.64 5.83
N PRO A 234 14.69 24.26 6.01
CA PRO A 234 13.86 24.70 4.88
C PRO A 234 14.54 25.70 3.93
N TRP A 235 15.53 26.45 4.43
CA TRP A 235 16.31 27.44 3.67
C TRP A 235 17.62 26.88 3.09
N ASP A 236 17.96 25.62 3.37
CA ASP A 236 19.13 25.00 2.77
C ASP A 236 18.90 24.76 1.27
N TYR A 237 19.91 25.03 0.47
CA TYR A 237 19.88 24.78 -0.97
C TYR A 237 20.31 23.33 -1.27
N GLU A 238 21.48 22.94 -0.76
CA GLU A 238 22.06 21.60 -0.87
C GLU A 238 22.18 20.94 0.51
N VAL A 239 21.85 19.65 0.58
CA VAL A 239 21.74 18.88 1.82
C VAL A 239 22.25 17.46 1.64
N HIS A 240 22.51 16.79 2.77
CA HIS A 240 22.78 15.35 2.81
C HIS A 240 21.68 14.64 3.62
N THR A 241 21.32 13.41 3.27
CA THR A 241 20.44 12.61 4.13
C THR A 241 21.09 12.40 5.49
N GLY A 242 20.38 12.69 6.58
CA GLY A 242 20.87 12.45 7.93
C GLY A 242 20.72 10.99 8.36
N ALA A 243 21.22 10.67 9.55
CA ALA A 243 21.00 9.38 10.18
C ALA A 243 19.51 9.17 10.53
N LEU A 244 19.08 7.91 10.49
CA LEU A 244 17.76 7.47 10.90
C LEU A 244 17.67 7.43 12.42
N SER A 245 16.63 8.03 12.98
CA SER A 245 16.34 7.99 14.41
C SER A 245 14.86 7.70 14.64
N TRP A 246 14.50 7.31 15.87
CA TRP A 246 13.12 7.03 16.25
C TRP A 246 12.72 7.88 17.45
N LEU A 247 11.48 8.33 17.43
CA LEU A 247 10.86 9.14 18.46
C LEU A 247 9.63 8.40 18.99
N ALA A 248 9.41 8.47 20.30
CA ALA A 248 8.12 8.10 20.88
C ALA A 248 7.10 9.24 20.69
N PRO A 249 5.79 9.01 20.97
CA PRO A 249 4.73 9.97 20.67
C PRO A 249 4.82 11.30 21.42
N GLU A 250 5.58 11.32 22.52
CA GLU A 250 5.87 12.49 23.35
C GLU A 250 7.08 13.31 22.83
N GLY A 251 7.70 12.88 21.72
CA GLY A 251 8.87 13.51 21.10
C GLY A 251 10.22 13.06 21.68
N ARG A 252 10.25 12.10 22.60
CA ARG A 252 11.49 11.58 23.18
C ARG A 252 12.17 10.65 22.19
N ARG A 253 13.47 10.84 21.99
CA ARG A 253 14.29 9.94 21.19
C ARG A 253 14.40 8.55 21.84
N LEU A 254 14.09 7.53 21.06
CA LEU A 254 14.28 6.11 21.39
C LEU A 254 15.68 5.66 20.97
N ARG A 255 16.26 4.75 21.74
CA ARG A 255 17.46 4.01 21.32
C ARG A 255 17.05 2.95 20.28
N PRO A 256 17.91 2.64 19.29
CA PRO A 256 17.73 1.51 18.38
C PRO A 256 17.29 0.21 19.08
N ALA A 257 17.87 -0.10 20.25
CA ALA A 257 17.51 -1.27 21.04
C ALA A 257 16.04 -1.29 21.52
N GLU A 258 15.41 -0.12 21.70
CA GLU A 258 14.03 0.03 22.19
C GLU A 258 12.97 -0.01 21.08
N VAL A 259 13.39 0.04 19.81
CA VAL A 259 12.51 0.03 18.63
C VAL A 259 12.09 -1.41 18.33
N GLY A 260 10.80 -1.66 18.11
CA GLY A 260 10.33 -2.99 17.71
C GLY A 260 10.67 -3.31 16.25
N PRO A 261 10.40 -4.55 15.80
CA PRO A 261 10.78 -5.01 14.47
C PRO A 261 10.05 -4.29 13.33
N VAL A 262 8.78 -3.89 13.52
CA VAL A 262 7.99 -3.22 12.47
C VAL A 262 8.48 -1.78 12.29
N ALA A 263 8.59 -1.02 13.37
CA ALA A 263 9.10 0.36 13.32
C ALA A 263 10.56 0.43 12.86
N TRP A 264 11.36 -0.59 13.17
CA TRP A 264 12.70 -0.75 12.63
C TRP A 264 12.67 -0.91 11.11
N SER A 265 11.96 -1.93 10.62
CA SER A 265 11.87 -2.25 9.20
C SER A 265 11.36 -1.07 8.38
N GLU A 266 10.30 -0.41 8.85
CA GLU A 266 9.69 0.72 8.16
C GLU A 266 10.55 1.99 8.19
N GLY A 267 11.27 2.21 9.29
CA GLY A 267 12.25 3.29 9.38
C GLY A 267 13.41 3.08 8.39
N MET A 268 13.93 1.85 8.32
CA MET A 268 14.98 1.48 7.36
C MET A 268 14.48 1.60 5.91
N ARG A 269 13.26 1.13 5.62
CA ARG A 269 12.60 1.32 4.31
C ARG A 269 12.53 2.78 3.92
N MET A 270 12.11 3.67 4.83
CA MET A 270 12.09 5.11 4.59
C MET A 270 13.49 5.67 4.32
N ALA A 271 14.47 5.35 5.17
CA ALA A 271 15.83 5.86 5.02
C ALA A 271 16.47 5.40 3.70
N ALA A 272 16.32 4.12 3.35
CA ALA A 272 16.79 3.55 2.09
C ALA A 272 16.11 4.21 0.88
N ALA A 273 14.78 4.36 0.91
CA ALA A 273 14.02 4.94 -0.19
C ALA A 273 14.39 6.41 -0.42
N LEU A 274 14.63 7.19 0.64
CA LEU A 274 15.13 8.55 0.54
C LEU A 274 16.54 8.56 -0.06
N TYR A 275 17.47 7.79 0.50
CA TYR A 275 18.87 7.72 0.06
C TYR A 275 19.05 7.23 -1.39
N ALA A 276 18.16 6.37 -1.88
CA ALA A 276 18.20 5.85 -3.25
C ALA A 276 18.07 6.94 -4.33
N GLY A 277 17.49 8.10 -4.01
CA GLY A 277 17.33 9.20 -4.98
C GLY A 277 18.53 10.13 -5.09
N ARG A 278 19.62 9.88 -4.36
CA ARG A 278 20.75 10.80 -4.22
C ARG A 278 21.44 11.06 -5.55
N GLU A 279 22.15 12.18 -5.63
CA GLU A 279 23.09 12.40 -6.74
C GLU A 279 24.18 11.32 -6.72
N ILE A 280 24.33 10.64 -7.85
CA ILE A 280 25.39 9.66 -8.08
C ILE A 280 26.46 10.38 -8.90
N GLU A 281 27.67 10.52 -8.37
CA GLU A 281 28.79 10.96 -9.19
C GLU A 281 29.05 9.89 -10.24
N GLU A 282 28.89 10.24 -11.53
CA GLU A 282 29.36 9.38 -12.62
C GLU A 282 30.87 9.21 -12.42
N GLY A 283 31.29 8.00 -12.07
CA GLY A 283 32.69 7.70 -11.85
C GLY A 283 33.49 8.06 -13.10
N ALA A 284 34.52 8.90 -12.92
CA ALA A 284 35.68 8.87 -13.78
C ALA A 284 36.11 7.40 -13.91
N GLY A 285 36.03 6.88 -15.13
CA GLY A 285 36.35 5.49 -15.44
C GLY A 285 37.72 5.09 -14.89
N ALA A 286 37.78 3.82 -14.48
CA ALA A 286 38.96 3.10 -14.02
C ALA A 286 40.22 3.36 -14.85
#